data_AF-A0A740R3M2-F1
#
_entry.id   AF-A0A740R3M2-F1
#
_cell.length_a   1.000
_cell.length_b   1.000
_cell.length_c   1.000
_cell.angle_alpha   90.00
_cell.angle_beta   90.00
_cell.angle_gamma   90.00
#
_symmetry.space_group_name_H-M   'P 1'
#
loop_
_entity.id
_entity.type
_entity.pdbx_description
1 polymer ?
#
loop_
_entity_poly.entity_id
_entity_poly.type
_entity_poly.pdbx_seq_one_letter_code
_entity_poly.pdbx_strand_id
1 'polypeptide(L)'
;TRGSDSGLIMGEVYNNGYPTQYGNILRLTGTGDGEILIGWSGTNGAPAPAYIRSHRDTADAEWSEWAMLYTSLNPPPNSYPVGAAIAWPSDATPAGYALMQGQSFDKSAYPLLAIAYPSGIIPDMRGWTIKGKPISGRAVLSQEMDGNKSHSHSARAQDTDLGTKSTSSFDYGT
;
A
#
# COMPACT_ATOMS: atom_id res chain seq x y z
N THR A 1 -37.81 -27.33 0.43
CA THR A 1 -38.67 -27.48 1.61
C THR A 1 -39.31 -26.13 1.90
N ARG A 2 -40.64 -26.03 1.75
CA ARG A 2 -41.43 -24.85 2.13
C ARG A 2 -42.04 -25.15 3.50
N GLY A 3 -41.84 -24.26 4.46
CA GLY A 3 -42.57 -24.23 5.73
C GLY A 3 -41.88 -24.91 6.92
N SER A 4 -41.04 -24.15 7.63
CA SER A 4 -40.77 -24.37 9.06
C SER A 4 -40.46 -23.00 9.68
N ASP A 5 -41.45 -22.29 10.21
CA ASP A 5 -41.36 -21.08 11.06
C ASP A 5 -40.24 -20.05 10.75
N SER A 6 -39.87 -19.96 9.48
CA SER A 6 -38.80 -19.14 8.93
C SER A 6 -39.41 -17.86 8.39
N GLY A 7 -38.89 -16.71 8.80
CA GLY A 7 -39.54 -15.42 8.60
C GLY A 7 -38.58 -14.29 8.31
N LEU A 8 -39.17 -13.15 7.95
CA LEU A 8 -38.47 -11.89 7.77
C LEU A 8 -38.81 -10.98 8.95
N ILE A 9 -37.80 -10.60 9.71
CA ILE A 9 -37.94 -9.62 10.80
C ILE A 9 -37.22 -8.35 10.36
N MET A 10 -37.91 -7.23 10.45
CA MET A 10 -37.36 -5.90 10.18
C MET A 10 -37.33 -5.12 11.48
N GLY A 11 -36.25 -4.37 11.69
CA GLY A 11 -36.09 -3.56 12.89
C GLY A 11 -35.25 -2.32 12.65
N GLU A 12 -35.27 -1.45 13.64
CA GLU A 12 -34.39 -0.29 13.72
C GLU A 12 -33.23 -0.60 14.67
N VAL A 13 -32.07 -0.08 14.31
CA VAL A 13 -30.86 -0.12 15.12
C VAL A 13 -30.74 1.24 15.79
N TYR A 14 -30.75 1.25 17.12
CA TYR A 14 -30.65 2.45 17.93
C TYR A 14 -29.71 2.22 19.10
N ASN A 15 -28.44 2.58 18.93
CA ASN A 15 -27.42 2.62 19.99
C ASN A 15 -27.37 1.37 20.90
N ASN A 16 -27.51 0.19 20.31
CA ASN A 16 -27.68 -1.09 21.03
C ASN A 16 -26.55 -2.09 20.77
N GLY A 17 -25.30 -1.62 20.58
CA GLY A 17 -24.13 -2.51 20.41
C GLY A 17 -23.97 -3.15 19.02
N TYR A 18 -24.71 -2.64 18.03
CA TYR A 18 -24.50 -2.98 16.61
C TYR A 18 -23.26 -2.25 16.04
N PRO A 19 -22.71 -2.69 14.88
CA PRO A 19 -21.56 -2.05 14.24
C PRO A 19 -21.76 -0.56 13.90
N THR A 20 -23.01 -0.14 13.72
CA THR A 20 -23.40 1.26 13.57
C THR A 20 -24.25 1.70 14.76
N GLN A 21 -24.15 2.98 15.11
CA GLN A 21 -24.99 3.58 16.16
C GLN A 21 -26.46 3.65 15.73
N TYR A 22 -26.75 3.91 14.45
CA TYR A 22 -28.11 4.02 13.92
C TYR A 22 -28.25 3.35 12.56
N GLY A 23 -29.41 2.74 12.28
CA GLY A 23 -29.65 2.03 11.04
C GLY A 23 -30.94 1.22 11.00
N ASN A 24 -31.06 0.37 9.99
CA ASN A 24 -32.10 -0.63 9.86
C ASN A 24 -31.48 -2.02 9.77
N ILE A 25 -32.17 -3.02 10.28
CA ILE A 25 -31.75 -4.41 10.24
C ILE A 25 -32.84 -5.29 9.62
N LEU A 26 -32.39 -6.22 8.79
CA LEU A 26 -33.18 -7.30 8.22
C LEU A 26 -32.63 -8.62 8.76
N ARG A 27 -33.45 -9.35 9.51
CA ARG A 27 -33.13 -10.69 10.00
C ARG A 27 -33.95 -11.72 9.25
N LEU A 28 -33.25 -12.68 8.67
CA LEU A 28 -33.78 -13.90 8.08
C LEU A 28 -33.72 -14.97 9.17
N THR A 29 -34.87 -15.51 9.56
CA THR A 29 -34.93 -16.59 10.56
C THR A 29 -35.18 -17.93 9.88
N GLY A 30 -34.64 -19.00 10.46
CA GLY A 30 -34.92 -20.36 10.00
C GLY A 30 -34.14 -21.40 10.78
N THR A 31 -33.83 -22.53 10.15
CA THR A 31 -32.96 -23.55 10.78
C THR A 31 -31.61 -22.94 11.15
N GLY A 32 -31.08 -22.05 10.31
CA GLY A 32 -30.05 -21.07 10.67
C GLY A 32 -30.50 -19.66 10.33
N ASP A 33 -29.90 -18.67 10.98
CA ASP A 33 -30.30 -17.27 10.87
C ASP A 33 -29.25 -16.42 10.13
N GLY A 34 -29.69 -15.28 9.60
CA GLY A 34 -28.80 -14.30 8.97
C GLY A 34 -29.31 -12.89 9.19
N GLU A 35 -28.38 -11.93 9.26
CA GLU A 35 -28.71 -10.53 9.42
C GLU A 35 -27.98 -9.67 8.40
N ILE A 36 -28.70 -8.69 7.86
CA ILE A 36 -28.18 -7.59 7.06
C ILE A 36 -28.52 -6.30 7.78
N LEU A 37 -27.52 -5.46 8.01
CA LEU A 37 -27.65 -4.18 8.66
C LEU A 37 -27.21 -3.07 7.73
N ILE A 38 -28.01 -2.02 7.60
CA ILE A 38 -27.71 -0.82 6.82
C ILE A 38 -27.71 0.35 7.79
N GLY A 39 -26.55 0.99 7.96
CA GLY A 39 -26.42 2.16 8.81
C GLY A 39 -27.06 3.41 8.20
N TRP A 40 -27.37 4.38 9.03
CA TRP A 40 -27.73 5.71 8.55
C TRP A 40 -26.46 6.56 8.43
N SER A 41 -26.22 7.14 7.25
CA SER A 41 -25.01 7.93 6.97
C SER A 41 -24.98 9.28 7.69
N GLY A 42 -26.11 9.72 8.25
CA GLY A 42 -26.24 11.01 8.95
C GLY A 42 -26.13 12.23 8.05
N THR A 43 -25.88 12.04 6.74
CA THR A 43 -25.70 13.11 5.76
C THR A 43 -26.52 12.80 4.51
N ASN A 44 -27.31 13.77 4.04
CA ASN A 44 -28.15 13.59 2.86
C ASN A 44 -27.32 13.21 1.64
N GLY A 45 -27.65 12.07 1.02
CA GLY A 45 -26.99 11.54 -0.17
C GLY A 45 -25.63 10.87 0.08
N ALA A 46 -25.14 10.82 1.31
CA ALA A 46 -23.91 10.10 1.64
C ALA A 46 -24.15 8.58 1.68
N PRO A 47 -23.18 7.76 1.24
CA PRO A 47 -23.28 6.31 1.30
C PRO A 47 -23.39 5.81 2.74
N ALA A 48 -24.23 4.79 2.93
CA ALA A 48 -24.40 4.11 4.21
C ALA A 48 -23.42 2.94 4.34
N PRO A 49 -22.87 2.67 5.53
CA PRO A 49 -22.17 1.42 5.77
C PRO A 49 -23.20 0.28 5.83
N ALA A 50 -22.82 -0.89 5.30
CA ALA A 50 -23.66 -2.08 5.33
C ALA A 50 -22.87 -3.26 5.87
N TYR A 51 -23.53 -4.11 6.66
CA TYR A 51 -22.90 -5.24 7.33
C TYR A 51 -23.76 -6.48 7.21
N ILE A 52 -23.12 -7.64 7.26
CA ILE A 52 -23.77 -8.95 7.27
C ILE A 52 -23.20 -9.83 8.37
N ARG A 53 -24.01 -10.74 8.90
CA ARG A 53 -23.56 -11.85 9.73
C ARG A 53 -24.49 -13.04 9.60
N SER A 54 -24.01 -14.21 10.00
CA SER A 54 -24.77 -15.46 9.94
C SER A 54 -24.67 -16.24 11.24
N HIS A 55 -25.69 -17.05 11.50
CA HIS A 55 -25.76 -18.00 12.59
C HIS A 55 -26.10 -19.38 12.03
N ARG A 56 -25.31 -20.39 12.42
CA ARG A 56 -25.44 -21.75 11.87
C ARG A 56 -26.60 -22.50 12.51
N ASP A 57 -27.10 -23.50 11.81
CA ASP A 57 -28.25 -24.33 12.14
C ASP A 57 -28.08 -25.33 13.31
N THR A 58 -27.30 -24.97 14.33
CA THR A 58 -27.06 -25.81 15.51
C THR A 58 -27.24 -25.03 16.78
N ALA A 59 -27.79 -25.67 17.83
CA ALA A 59 -28.13 -25.02 19.09
C ALA A 59 -26.96 -24.30 19.78
N ASP A 60 -25.73 -24.85 19.63
CA ASP A 60 -24.51 -24.29 20.22
C ASP A 60 -23.74 -23.37 19.25
N ALA A 61 -24.33 -22.99 18.11
CA ALA A 61 -23.66 -22.08 17.19
C ALA A 61 -23.63 -20.67 17.77
N GLU A 62 -22.46 -20.03 17.69
CA GLU A 62 -22.34 -18.60 17.89
C GLU A 62 -22.65 -17.84 16.60
N TRP A 63 -23.03 -16.57 16.75
CA TRP A 63 -23.08 -15.66 15.61
C TRP A 63 -21.68 -15.43 15.06
N SER A 64 -21.56 -15.36 13.74
CA SER A 64 -20.34 -14.80 13.14
C SER A 64 -20.16 -13.36 13.61
N GLU A 65 -18.90 -12.91 13.61
CA GLU A 65 -18.64 -11.47 13.66
C GLU A 65 -19.33 -10.76 12.49
N TRP A 66 -19.56 -9.46 12.66
CA TRP A 66 -20.10 -8.62 11.60
C TRP A 66 -19.05 -8.39 10.51
N ALA A 67 -19.40 -8.73 9.27
CA ALA A 67 -18.59 -8.42 8.10
C ALA A 67 -19.15 -7.17 7.40
N MET A 68 -18.29 -6.18 7.14
CA MET A 68 -18.67 -4.98 6.38
C MET A 68 -18.66 -5.26 4.88
N LEU A 69 -19.71 -4.82 4.18
CA LEU A 69 -19.78 -4.80 2.72
C LEU A 69 -19.10 -3.53 2.20
N TYR A 70 -18.10 -3.73 1.35
CA TYR A 70 -17.41 -2.63 0.68
C TYR A 70 -17.95 -2.39 -0.72
N THR A 71 -18.03 -1.13 -1.11
CA THR A 71 -18.49 -0.67 -2.43
C THR A 71 -17.55 0.39 -2.98
N SER A 72 -17.75 0.82 -4.22
CA SER A 72 -17.02 1.97 -4.78
C SER A 72 -17.27 3.28 -4.02
N LEU A 73 -18.38 3.40 -3.28
CA LEU A 73 -18.72 4.57 -2.46
C LEU A 73 -18.42 4.38 -0.97
N ASN A 74 -18.15 3.14 -0.53
CA ASN A 74 -17.66 2.80 0.81
C ASN A 74 -16.52 1.78 0.66
N PRO A 75 -15.34 2.19 0.16
CA PRO A 75 -14.24 1.27 -0.06
C PRO A 75 -13.71 0.73 1.27
N PRO A 76 -13.02 -0.42 1.28
CA PRO A 76 -12.25 -0.81 2.45
C PRO A 76 -11.33 0.33 2.87
N PRO A 77 -11.04 0.50 4.17
CA PRO A 77 -9.98 1.39 4.61
C PRO A 77 -8.74 1.09 3.75
N ASN A 78 -8.42 2.01 2.83
CA ASN A 78 -7.36 1.81 1.86
C ASN A 78 -6.06 1.72 2.65
N SER A 79 -5.56 0.51 2.88
CA SER A 79 -4.25 0.32 3.48
C SER A 79 -3.15 0.91 2.59
N TYR A 80 -3.43 1.08 1.28
CA TYR A 80 -2.58 1.77 0.31
C TYR A 80 -3.36 2.79 -0.53
N PRO A 81 -3.08 4.09 -0.42
CA PRO A 81 -3.76 5.13 -1.21
C PRO A 81 -3.35 5.08 -2.70
N VAL A 82 -4.27 5.49 -3.59
CA VAL A 82 -3.98 5.63 -5.03
C VAL A 82 -2.83 6.62 -5.24
N GLY A 83 -1.85 6.24 -6.06
CA GLY A 83 -0.62 7.01 -6.29
C GLY A 83 0.54 6.62 -5.36
N ALA A 84 0.35 5.70 -4.41
CA ALA A 84 1.47 5.10 -3.70
C ALA A 84 2.30 4.21 -4.65
N ALA A 85 3.63 4.31 -4.57
CA ALA A 85 4.53 3.40 -5.25
C ALA A 85 4.50 2.02 -4.55
N ILE A 86 4.30 0.95 -5.32
CA ILE A 86 4.21 -0.42 -4.83
C ILE A 86 5.37 -1.22 -5.42
N ALA A 87 6.17 -1.84 -4.57
CA ALA A 87 7.20 -2.78 -5.01
C ALA A 87 6.52 -4.08 -5.46
N TRP A 88 6.76 -4.48 -6.71
CA TRP A 88 6.10 -5.63 -7.32
C TRP A 88 7.13 -6.67 -7.81
N PRO A 89 7.01 -7.96 -7.44
CA PRO A 89 8.04 -8.96 -7.67
C PRO A 89 7.93 -9.71 -9.02
N SER A 90 7.05 -9.27 -9.93
CA SER A 90 6.82 -9.93 -11.22
C SER A 90 6.85 -8.94 -12.37
N ASP A 91 7.28 -9.37 -13.55
CA ASP A 91 7.20 -8.55 -14.78
C ASP A 91 5.76 -8.39 -15.28
N ALA A 92 4.85 -9.29 -14.87
CA ALA A 92 3.44 -9.20 -15.21
C ALA A 92 2.74 -8.19 -14.29
N THR A 93 2.29 -7.07 -14.85
CA THR A 93 1.56 -6.05 -14.09
C THR A 93 0.11 -6.51 -13.80
N PRO A 94 -0.36 -6.48 -12.54
CA PRO A 94 -1.74 -6.85 -12.22
C PRO A 94 -2.76 -5.91 -12.88
N ALA A 95 -3.95 -6.41 -13.16
CA ALA A 95 -5.05 -5.60 -13.66
C ALA A 95 -5.37 -4.45 -12.69
N GLY A 96 -5.56 -3.24 -13.23
CA GLY A 96 -5.82 -2.03 -12.44
C GLY A 96 -4.57 -1.29 -11.95
N TYR A 97 -3.37 -1.79 -12.25
CA TYR A 97 -2.09 -1.15 -11.91
C TYR A 97 -1.33 -0.75 -13.18
N ALA A 98 -0.35 0.14 -13.02
CA ALA A 98 0.56 0.55 -14.07
C ALA A 98 2.00 0.58 -13.54
N LEU A 99 2.97 0.22 -14.39
CA LEU A 99 4.39 0.41 -14.08
C LEU A 99 4.71 1.91 -14.00
N MET A 100 5.62 2.32 -13.12
CA MET A 100 6.03 3.72 -12.95
C MET A 100 7.23 4.05 -13.85
N GLN A 101 6.98 4.53 -15.08
CA GLN A 101 7.98 4.66 -16.15
C GLN A 101 8.04 6.07 -16.77
N GLY A 102 7.55 7.10 -16.09
CA GLY A 102 7.59 8.47 -16.61
C GLY A 102 6.45 8.82 -17.56
N GLN A 103 5.42 7.97 -17.68
CA GLN A 103 4.34 8.15 -18.66
C GLN A 103 3.29 9.18 -18.19
N SER A 104 2.69 9.87 -19.16
CA SER A 104 1.53 10.73 -18.94
C SER A 104 0.24 9.93 -18.75
N PHE A 105 -0.75 10.50 -18.07
CA PHE A 105 -2.09 9.94 -17.94
C PHE A 105 -3.18 11.01 -18.06
N ASP A 106 -4.41 10.58 -18.39
CA ASP A 106 -5.59 11.46 -18.43
C ASP A 106 -6.10 11.73 -17.02
N LYS A 107 -6.01 12.99 -16.58
CA LYS A 107 -6.44 13.42 -15.23
C LYS A 107 -7.95 13.34 -15.03
N SER A 108 -8.74 13.49 -16.09
CA SER A 108 -10.19 13.36 -16.02
C SER A 108 -10.62 11.91 -15.87
N ALA A 109 -9.89 10.99 -16.51
CA ALA A 109 -10.13 9.55 -16.36
C ALA A 109 -9.63 9.01 -15.01
N TYR A 110 -8.53 9.57 -14.47
CA TYR A 110 -7.91 9.12 -13.22
C TYR A 110 -7.82 10.23 -12.16
N PRO A 111 -8.95 10.71 -11.61
CA PRO A 111 -8.97 11.87 -10.72
C PRO A 111 -8.22 11.64 -9.40
N LEU A 112 -8.27 10.42 -8.82
CA LEU A 112 -7.52 10.09 -7.61
C LEU A 112 -6.00 10.07 -7.86
N LEU A 113 -5.56 9.60 -9.03
CA LEU A 113 -4.16 9.64 -9.41
C LEU A 113 -3.69 11.08 -9.69
N ALA A 114 -4.57 11.93 -10.22
CA ALA A 114 -4.31 13.36 -10.43
C ALA A 114 -4.12 14.13 -9.11
N ILE A 115 -4.74 13.69 -8.01
CA ILE A 115 -4.48 14.25 -6.67
C ILE A 115 -3.04 13.95 -6.24
N ALA A 116 -2.57 12.72 -6.47
CA ALA A 116 -1.20 12.31 -6.13
C ALA A 116 -0.14 12.93 -7.06
N TYR A 117 -0.44 13.01 -8.36
CA TYR A 117 0.45 13.52 -9.40
C TYR A 117 -0.24 14.63 -10.23
N PRO A 118 -0.30 15.88 -9.72
CA PRO A 118 -1.00 16.98 -10.39
C PRO A 118 -0.46 17.35 -11.79
N SER A 119 0.80 16.98 -12.07
CA SER A 119 1.43 17.12 -13.38
C SER A 119 0.75 16.28 -14.47
N GLY A 120 -0.02 15.24 -14.10
CA GLY A 120 -0.52 14.26 -15.06
C GLY A 120 0.57 13.30 -15.54
N ILE A 121 1.69 13.20 -14.82
CA ILE A 121 2.82 12.32 -15.16
C ILE A 121 3.15 11.43 -13.97
N ILE A 122 3.19 10.12 -14.20
CA ILE A 122 3.67 9.15 -13.22
C ILE A 122 5.21 9.22 -13.20
N PRO A 123 5.88 9.33 -12.04
CA PRO A 123 7.34 9.33 -11.98
C PRO A 123 7.97 8.09 -12.63
N ASP A 124 9.14 8.21 -13.26
CA ASP A 124 9.95 7.05 -13.63
C ASP A 124 10.73 6.57 -12.40
N MET A 125 10.42 5.36 -11.94
CA MET A 125 11.04 4.77 -10.75
C MET A 125 12.10 3.71 -11.08
N ARG A 126 12.36 3.45 -12.37
CA ARG A 126 13.38 2.47 -12.75
C ARG A 126 14.77 2.97 -12.33
N GLY A 127 15.49 2.13 -11.58
CA GLY A 127 16.81 2.47 -11.05
C GLY A 127 16.80 3.46 -9.88
N TRP A 128 15.63 3.86 -9.36
CA TRP A 128 15.50 4.80 -8.26
C TRP A 128 15.15 4.10 -6.94
N THR A 129 15.75 4.57 -5.84
CA THR A 129 15.38 4.19 -4.48
C THR A 129 14.54 5.29 -3.84
N ILE A 130 13.45 4.92 -3.17
CA ILE A 130 12.62 5.88 -2.44
C ILE A 130 13.36 6.34 -1.19
N LYS A 131 13.56 7.66 -1.07
CA LYS A 131 14.12 8.33 0.10
C LYS A 131 13.06 9.26 0.69
N GLY A 132 12.86 9.20 2.00
CA GLY A 132 11.97 10.13 2.69
C GLY A 132 12.37 11.58 2.41
N LYS A 133 11.39 12.43 2.08
CA LYS A 133 11.65 13.85 1.85
C LYS A 133 12.25 14.45 3.13
N PRO A 134 13.44 15.07 3.07
CA PRO A 134 13.99 15.75 4.24
C PRO A 134 13.08 16.91 4.65
N ILE A 135 13.21 17.34 5.90
CA ILE A 135 12.43 18.47 6.44
C ILE A 135 12.56 19.75 5.60
N SER A 136 13.73 19.95 4.98
CA SER A 136 14.04 21.12 4.15
C SER A 136 15.04 20.78 3.03
N GLY A 137 15.24 21.73 2.10
CA GLY A 137 16.26 21.64 1.05
C GLY A 137 15.90 20.81 -0.18
N ARG A 138 14.75 20.12 -0.19
CA ARG A 138 14.28 19.31 -1.34
C ARG A 138 12.77 19.36 -1.51
N ALA A 139 12.33 19.27 -2.77
CA ALA A 139 10.92 19.10 -3.13
C ALA A 139 10.52 17.62 -3.15
N VAL A 140 9.23 17.34 -2.94
CA VAL A 140 8.66 15.99 -3.17
C VAL A 140 8.87 15.62 -4.65
N LEU A 141 9.20 14.36 -4.94
CA LEU A 141 9.56 13.83 -6.27
C LEU A 141 10.86 14.39 -6.90
N SER A 142 11.67 15.16 -6.17
CA SER A 142 13.00 15.55 -6.66
C SER A 142 14.00 14.40 -6.61
N GLN A 143 14.82 14.27 -7.66
CA GLN A 143 15.85 13.22 -7.79
C GLN A 143 17.15 13.60 -7.07
N GLU A 144 17.86 12.60 -6.52
CA GLU A 144 19.20 12.74 -5.91
C GLU A 144 20.12 11.70 -6.54
N MET A 145 21.20 12.15 -7.18
CA MET A 145 22.23 11.21 -7.64
C MET A 145 22.95 10.58 -6.45
N ASP A 146 23.58 9.43 -6.67
CA ASP A 146 24.48 8.84 -5.69
C ASP A 146 25.66 9.76 -5.39
N GLY A 147 26.23 9.60 -4.20
CA GLY A 147 27.33 10.43 -3.74
C GLY A 147 28.12 9.72 -2.67
N ASN A 148 29.42 9.53 -2.93
CA ASN A 148 30.33 9.05 -1.91
C ASN A 148 30.60 10.18 -0.91
N LYS A 149 30.51 9.86 0.39
CA LYS A 149 30.82 10.83 1.44
C LYS A 149 32.31 11.17 1.37
N SER A 150 32.62 12.46 1.52
CA SER A 150 34.01 12.93 1.58
C SER A 150 34.78 12.15 2.65
N HIS A 151 35.91 11.56 2.25
CA HIS A 151 36.80 10.81 3.12
C HIS A 151 38.23 10.81 2.58
N SER A 152 39.17 10.46 3.45
CA SER A 152 40.59 10.29 3.12
C SER A 152 41.12 9.01 3.74
N HIS A 153 42.24 8.51 3.22
CA HIS A 153 42.95 7.34 3.76
C HIS A 153 44.34 7.76 4.21
N SER A 154 44.84 7.18 5.30
CA SER A 154 46.27 7.18 5.56
C SER A 154 46.91 6.06 4.75
N ALA A 155 48.08 6.33 4.17
CA ALA A 155 48.86 5.34 3.44
C ALA A 155 50.35 5.53 3.76
N ARG A 156 51.10 4.42 3.75
CA ARG A 156 52.56 4.44 3.87
C ARG A 156 53.17 3.43 2.92
N ALA A 157 54.32 3.77 2.35
CA ALA A 157 55.21 2.80 1.69
C ALA A 157 56.14 2.18 2.73
N GLN A 158 56.57 0.94 2.52
CA GLN A 158 57.63 0.33 3.31
C GLN A 158 58.99 0.77 2.77
N ASP A 159 59.98 0.91 3.66
CA ASP A 159 61.35 1.15 3.26
C ASP A 159 61.86 -0.02 2.41
N THR A 160 62.57 0.27 1.33
CA THR A 160 63.17 -0.74 0.45
C THR A 160 64.67 -0.48 0.34
N ASP A 161 65.47 -1.44 0.79
CA ASP A 161 66.91 -1.44 0.56
C ASP A 161 67.20 -1.90 -0.88
N LEU A 162 67.86 -1.04 -1.67
CA LEU A 162 68.22 -1.32 -3.07
C LEU A 162 69.50 -2.17 -3.22
N GLY A 163 70.19 -2.41 -2.10
CA GLY A 163 71.46 -3.12 -2.00
C GLY A 163 72.62 -2.37 -2.66
N THR A 164 73.82 -2.95 -2.54
CA THR A 164 75.05 -2.43 -3.15
C THR A 164 75.16 -2.91 -4.60
N LYS A 165 75.63 -2.04 -5.50
CA LYS A 165 75.97 -2.42 -6.89
C LYS A 165 77.48 -2.38 -7.08
N SER A 166 78.02 -3.41 -7.75
CA SER A 166 79.41 -3.42 -8.22
C SER A 166 79.48 -2.86 -9.63
N THR A 167 80.54 -2.11 -9.91
CA THR A 167 80.81 -1.61 -11.26
C THR A 167 81.40 -2.72 -12.14
N SER A 168 81.35 -2.54 -13.46
CA SER A 168 82.08 -3.41 -14.39
C SER A 168 83.59 -3.32 -14.14
N SER A 169 84.31 -4.42 -14.38
CA SER A 169 85.77 -4.43 -14.37
C SER A 169 86.32 -3.66 -15.56
N PHE A 170 87.41 -2.92 -15.36
CA PHE A 170 88.17 -2.28 -16.42
C PHE A 170 89.58 -2.87 -16.43
N ASP A 171 89.96 -3.50 -17.53
CA ASP A 171 91.29 -4.10 -17.74
C ASP A 171 92.14 -3.17 -18.61
N TYR A 172 93.34 -2.84 -18.13
CA TYR A 172 94.28 -1.98 -18.84
C TYR A 172 95.13 -2.74 -19.88
N GLY A 173 95.10 -4.07 -19.90
CA GLY A 173 95.95 -4.91 -20.75
C GLY A 173 97.44 -4.89 -20.36
N THR A 174 98.27 -5.61 -21.14
CA THR A 174 99.74 -5.65 -21.03
C THR A 174 100.43 -5.01 -22.22
#